data_AF-A0A1C7NBK7-F1
#
_entry.id   AF-A0A1C7NBK7-F1
#
_cell.length_a   1.000
_cell.length_b   1.000
_cell.length_c   1.000
_cell.angle_alpha   90.00
_cell.angle_beta   90.00
_cell.angle_gamma   90.00
#
_symmetry.space_group_name_H-M   'P 1'
#
loop_
_entity.id
_entity.type
_entity.pdbx_description
1 polymer ?
#
loop_
_entity_poly.entity_id
_entity_poly.type
_entity_poly.pdbx_seq_one_letter_code
_entity_poly.pdbx_strand_id
1 'polypeptide(L)'
;MPIISYLETTSQVLYTVQEPNSQIIEQVPAKQLLATRPLLLEIYKYKNDVTIGARIESRVASEEPFPKRMQMTIIDYFEVDNYDIGMQFIENTFGTGRRPPFPLLLSLVNFILKPKTEFRKLEHLRDHWGHCKRAHAILLDVLALFGPDIFNPLWNQFRYFELVHTKTAVKEQDDDYDQLDTEELKQYRDFWNFTNRLLNREGKDINAKCRRLVLDFFVNVLQTDLKSRLDNESKVEHSIFVRTLDKDTLCRISKFGKYLGHLLNHFPNQDEYLFYLTADLLNMLITIACFDRIATLDDLVSQVYSLFVNMSTEACQHFFQVIKYPSFIIALCDKALADADTSLVEQQHLHYRNAAHVPLHVGKLLFYVLKTQPHDKQSLDSIYRHVAIVSKYCMCVFSTATISHKRDNAETNTAFPEDQLELLVVQQHESLTAWEAIIEGLITNPQIEQDLDLLEKIRWSIKLTIVSMTEYF
;
A
#
# COMPACT_ATOMS: atom_id res chain seq x y z
N MET A 1 -17.78 4.26 9.42
CA MET A 1 -18.72 3.17 9.12
C MET A 1 -17.93 2.08 8.43
N PRO A 2 -17.61 0.95 9.07
CA PRO A 2 -16.92 -0.16 8.39
C PRO A 2 -17.90 -1.15 7.74
N ILE A 3 -17.43 -1.85 6.71
CA ILE A 3 -18.06 -3.08 6.21
C ILE A 3 -17.54 -4.25 7.07
N ILE A 4 -18.45 -5.04 7.63
CA ILE A 4 -18.12 -6.20 8.47
C ILE A 4 -18.15 -7.51 7.68
N SER A 5 -19.14 -7.67 6.80
CA SER A 5 -19.33 -8.87 6.00
C SER A 5 -20.00 -8.54 4.67
N TYR A 6 -20.00 -9.50 3.76
CA TYR A 6 -20.78 -9.43 2.54
C TYR A 6 -21.60 -10.71 2.38
N LEU A 7 -22.74 -10.57 1.72
CA LEU A 7 -23.62 -11.65 1.32
C LEU A 7 -23.86 -11.52 -0.19
N GLU A 8 -23.55 -12.58 -0.93
CA GLU A 8 -23.87 -12.69 -2.35
C GLU A 8 -25.13 -13.54 -2.50
N THR A 9 -26.17 -12.97 -3.10
CA THR A 9 -27.42 -13.66 -3.44
C THR A 9 -27.49 -13.86 -4.96
N THR A 10 -28.53 -14.53 -5.46
CA THR A 10 -28.73 -14.74 -6.89
C THR A 10 -28.93 -13.45 -7.69
N SER A 11 -29.37 -12.36 -7.06
CA SER A 11 -29.69 -11.08 -7.73
C SER A 11 -28.86 -9.89 -7.27
N GLN A 12 -28.20 -9.96 -6.10
CA GLN A 12 -27.50 -8.81 -5.53
C GLN A 12 -26.39 -9.20 -4.54
N VAL A 13 -25.40 -8.31 -4.42
CA VAL A 13 -24.43 -8.32 -3.32
C VAL A 13 -24.86 -7.30 -2.28
N LEU A 14 -24.95 -7.75 -1.04
CA LEU A 14 -25.29 -6.94 0.13
C LEU A 14 -24.06 -6.86 1.02
N TYR A 15 -23.74 -5.67 1.50
CA TYR A 15 -22.69 -5.43 2.48
C TYR A 15 -23.32 -5.07 3.81
N THR A 16 -22.82 -5.70 4.86
CA THR A 16 -23.22 -5.41 6.23
C THR A 16 -22.35 -4.26 6.74
N VAL A 17 -22.94 -3.08 6.92
CA VAL A 17 -22.25 -1.88 7.38
C VAL A 17 -22.61 -1.60 8.83
N GLN A 18 -21.62 -1.23 9.63
CA GLN A 18 -21.82 -0.79 11.00
C GLN A 18 -21.74 0.73 11.10
N GLU A 19 -22.69 1.33 11.82
CA GLU A 19 -22.63 2.75 12.12
C GLU A 19 -21.59 3.08 13.19
N PRO A 20 -20.89 4.24 13.10
CA PRO A 20 -19.92 4.62 14.11
C PRO A 20 -20.70 5.03 15.36
N ASN A 21 -20.51 4.30 16.46
CA ASN A 21 -21.13 4.53 17.77
C ASN A 21 -22.55 3.98 17.97
N SER A 22 -23.07 3.16 17.05
CA SER A 22 -24.31 2.42 17.29
C SER A 22 -24.09 0.90 17.09
N GLN A 23 -24.94 0.08 17.72
CA GLN A 23 -25.02 -1.35 17.41
C GLN A 23 -25.86 -1.61 16.16
N ILE A 24 -26.27 -0.55 15.43
CA ILE A 24 -27.11 -0.67 14.25
C ILE A 24 -26.26 -1.24 13.12
N ILE A 25 -26.72 -2.39 12.63
CA ILE A 25 -26.14 -3.12 11.53
C ILE A 25 -27.12 -2.99 10.37
N GLU A 26 -26.70 -2.39 9.28
CA GLU A 26 -27.51 -2.21 8.08
C GLU A 26 -26.97 -3.08 6.94
N GLN A 27 -27.88 -3.69 6.17
CA GLN A 27 -27.51 -4.32 4.91
C GLN A 27 -27.70 -3.33 3.77
N VAL A 28 -26.59 -2.96 3.12
CA VAL A 28 -26.56 -1.98 2.04
C VAL A 28 -26.20 -2.68 0.73
N PRO A 29 -26.99 -2.52 -0.35
CA PRO A 29 -26.63 -3.04 -1.66
C PRO A 29 -25.28 -2.50 -2.15
N ALA A 30 -24.50 -3.37 -2.78
CA ALA A 30 -23.20 -3.02 -3.34
C ALA A 30 -23.29 -1.87 -4.35
N LYS A 31 -24.33 -1.85 -5.19
CA LYS A 31 -24.64 -0.76 -6.12
C LYS A 31 -24.76 0.59 -5.41
N GLN A 32 -25.43 0.62 -4.26
CA GLN A 32 -25.58 1.84 -3.46
C GLN A 32 -24.25 2.28 -2.85
N LEU A 33 -23.42 1.34 -2.37
CA LEU A 33 -22.09 1.66 -1.84
C LEU A 33 -21.13 2.15 -2.92
N LEU A 34 -21.13 1.56 -4.11
CA LEU A 34 -20.35 2.05 -5.25
C LEU A 34 -20.78 3.47 -5.65
N ALA A 35 -22.08 3.76 -5.66
CA ALA A 35 -22.60 5.08 -6.03
C ALA A 35 -22.29 6.16 -4.99
N THR A 36 -22.23 5.81 -3.70
CA THR A 36 -22.15 6.80 -2.61
C THR A 36 -20.81 6.82 -1.88
N ARG A 37 -20.12 5.68 -1.77
CA ARG A 37 -18.94 5.46 -0.92
C ARG A 37 -17.99 4.38 -1.50
N PRO A 38 -17.47 4.53 -2.73
CA PRO A 38 -16.59 3.53 -3.35
C PRO A 38 -15.31 3.27 -2.52
N LEU A 39 -14.77 4.30 -1.86
CA LEU A 39 -13.64 4.19 -0.94
C LEU A 39 -13.87 3.16 0.19
N LEU A 40 -15.10 3.02 0.68
CA LEU A 40 -15.41 2.06 1.74
C LEU A 40 -15.24 0.61 1.26
N LEU A 41 -15.57 0.33 -0.01
CA LEU A 41 -15.35 -0.96 -0.64
C LEU A 41 -13.86 -1.23 -0.87
N GLU A 42 -13.10 -0.20 -1.26
CA GLU A 42 -11.64 -0.30 -1.42
C GLU A 42 -10.94 -0.61 -0.10
N ILE A 43 -11.30 0.08 0.99
CA ILE A 43 -10.79 -0.21 2.34
C ILE A 43 -11.15 -1.64 2.77
N TYR A 44 -12.39 -2.08 2.50
CA TYR A 44 -12.81 -3.45 2.79
C TYR A 44 -12.01 -4.49 2.00
N LYS A 45 -11.76 -4.26 0.70
CA LYS A 45 -10.89 -5.12 -0.12
C LYS A 45 -9.47 -5.15 0.44
N TYR A 46 -8.89 -4.00 0.79
CA TYR A 46 -7.55 -3.92 1.37
C TYR A 46 -7.46 -4.67 2.71
N LYS A 47 -8.46 -4.50 3.59
CA LYS A 47 -8.56 -5.21 4.88
C LYS A 47 -8.53 -6.73 4.69
N ASN A 48 -9.26 -7.24 3.71
CA ASN A 48 -9.42 -8.68 3.44
C ASN A 48 -8.44 -9.24 2.41
N ASP A 49 -7.52 -8.43 1.88
CA ASP A 49 -6.49 -8.88 0.95
C ASP A 49 -5.59 -9.93 1.62
N VAL A 50 -5.60 -11.15 1.06
CA VAL A 50 -5.18 -12.43 1.65
C VAL A 50 -3.66 -12.57 1.83
N THR A 51 -2.89 -11.51 1.57
CA THR A 51 -1.44 -11.46 1.83
C THR A 51 -0.97 -12.03 3.18
N ILE A 52 -1.79 -11.97 4.25
CA ILE A 52 -1.50 -12.57 5.58
C ILE A 52 -2.65 -13.51 6.04
N GLY A 53 -3.62 -13.78 5.17
CA GLY A 53 -4.93 -14.34 5.52
C GLY A 53 -4.93 -15.78 6.03
N ALA A 54 -3.89 -16.58 5.76
CA ALA A 54 -3.83 -17.95 6.27
C ALA A 54 -3.45 -18.05 7.77
N ARG A 55 -3.05 -16.95 8.42
CA ARG A 55 -2.40 -17.02 9.74
C ARG A 55 -3.17 -16.36 10.89
N ILE A 56 -4.09 -15.43 10.62
CA ILE A 56 -4.86 -14.75 11.68
C ILE A 56 -5.87 -15.69 12.36
N GLU A 57 -6.32 -16.75 11.67
CA GLU A 57 -7.20 -17.78 12.22
C GLU A 57 -6.50 -18.68 13.28
N SER A 58 -5.18 -18.60 13.40
CA SER A 58 -4.36 -19.42 14.32
C SER A 58 -4.04 -18.77 15.67
N ARG A 59 -4.68 -17.63 15.99
CA ARG A 59 -4.39 -16.90 17.23
C ARG A 59 -4.62 -17.76 18.47
N VAL A 60 -3.64 -17.74 19.36
CA VAL A 60 -3.65 -18.54 20.59
C VAL A 60 -4.64 -17.91 21.58
N ALA A 61 -5.56 -18.71 22.13
CA ALA A 61 -6.60 -18.25 23.05
C ALA A 61 -6.12 -18.04 24.51
N SER A 62 -4.95 -18.58 24.87
CA SER A 62 -4.37 -18.52 26.22
C SER A 62 -2.89 -18.20 26.14
N GLU A 63 -2.48 -17.05 26.69
CA GLU A 63 -1.07 -16.62 26.75
C GLU A 63 -0.40 -17.17 28.02
N GLU A 64 0.03 -18.43 27.99
CA GLU A 64 0.90 -18.92 29.06
C GLU A 64 2.28 -18.22 29.01
N PRO A 65 2.87 -17.87 30.17
CA PRO A 65 4.16 -17.22 30.20
C PRO A 65 5.30 -18.16 29.78
N PHE A 66 6.27 -17.61 29.07
CA PHE A 66 7.48 -18.34 28.66
C PHE A 66 8.33 -18.70 29.90
N PRO A 67 8.77 -19.96 30.09
CA PRO A 67 9.53 -20.34 31.28
C PRO A 67 10.91 -19.67 31.36
N LYS A 68 11.23 -18.99 32.48
CA LYS A 68 12.51 -18.29 32.70
C LYS A 68 13.75 -19.15 32.40
N ARG A 69 13.77 -20.40 32.86
CA ARG A 69 14.90 -21.32 32.58
C ARG A 69 15.16 -21.52 31.09
N MET A 70 14.10 -21.60 30.30
CA MET A 70 14.17 -21.80 28.87
C MET A 70 14.66 -20.54 28.16
N GLN A 71 14.31 -19.36 28.68
CA GLN A 71 14.84 -18.08 28.19
C GLN A 71 16.36 -18.03 28.35
N MET A 72 16.87 -18.33 29.56
CA MET A 72 18.32 -18.38 29.81
C MET A 72 19.02 -19.40 28.92
N THR A 73 18.46 -20.60 28.75
CA THR A 73 19.02 -21.59 27.82
C THR A 73 19.15 -21.05 26.39
N ILE A 74 18.18 -20.29 25.91
CA ILE A 74 18.23 -19.72 24.56
C ILE A 74 19.33 -18.66 24.46
N ILE A 75 19.48 -17.82 25.47
CA ILE A 75 20.55 -16.81 25.55
C ILE A 75 21.92 -17.50 25.50
N ASP A 76 22.14 -18.51 26.34
CA ASP A 76 23.38 -19.28 26.38
C ASP A 76 23.75 -19.84 24.99
N TYR A 77 22.77 -20.37 24.25
CA TYR A 77 22.99 -20.89 22.89
C TYR A 77 23.35 -19.80 21.88
N PHE A 78 22.79 -18.60 22.02
CA PHE A 78 23.13 -17.46 21.16
C PHE A 78 24.53 -16.91 21.47
N GLU A 79 24.96 -16.93 22.74
CA GLU A 79 26.30 -16.49 23.15
C GLU A 79 27.42 -17.40 22.64
N VAL A 80 27.16 -18.70 22.52
CA VAL A 80 28.14 -19.70 22.03
C VAL A 80 28.02 -20.02 20.53
N ASP A 81 27.40 -19.12 19.75
CA ASP A 81 27.20 -19.24 18.29
C ASP A 81 26.40 -20.48 17.83
N ASN A 82 25.61 -21.10 18.72
CA ASN A 82 24.80 -22.28 18.42
C ASN A 82 23.34 -21.90 18.13
N TYR A 83 23.20 -21.00 17.16
CA TYR A 83 21.95 -20.34 16.81
C TYR A 83 20.83 -21.31 16.40
N ASP A 84 21.16 -22.42 15.74
CA ASP A 84 20.16 -23.38 15.26
C ASP A 84 19.38 -24.04 16.40
N ILE A 85 20.07 -24.40 17.48
CA ILE A 85 19.44 -25.01 18.66
C ILE A 85 18.63 -23.96 19.41
N GLY A 86 19.20 -22.76 19.60
CA GLY A 86 18.50 -21.65 20.24
C GLY A 86 17.19 -21.30 19.51
N MET A 87 17.23 -21.13 18.19
CA MET A 87 16.05 -20.85 17.36
C MET A 87 15.02 -21.99 17.40
N GLN A 88 15.46 -23.24 17.42
CA GLN A 88 14.55 -24.39 17.56
C GLN A 88 13.82 -24.39 18.90
N PHE A 89 14.49 -24.00 19.99
CA PHE A 89 13.83 -23.85 21.28
C PHE A 89 12.77 -22.74 21.26
N ILE A 90 13.03 -21.62 20.57
CA ILE A 90 12.04 -20.55 20.39
C ILE A 90 10.80 -21.12 19.67
N GLU A 91 10.99 -21.74 18.51
CA GLU A 91 9.95 -22.36 17.68
C GLU A 91 9.07 -23.34 18.46
N ASN A 92 9.71 -24.30 19.15
CA ASN A 92 8.99 -25.31 19.93
C ASN A 92 8.17 -24.68 21.06
N THR A 93 8.66 -23.58 21.66
CA THR A 93 8.00 -22.98 22.82
C THR A 93 6.77 -22.17 22.42
N PHE A 94 6.87 -21.30 21.41
CA PHE A 94 5.68 -20.57 20.98
C PHE A 94 4.68 -21.45 20.23
N GLY A 95 5.12 -22.57 19.63
CA GLY A 95 4.24 -23.61 19.09
C GLY A 95 3.31 -24.25 20.14
N THR A 96 3.63 -24.12 21.43
CA THR A 96 2.73 -24.52 22.55
C THR A 96 1.78 -23.42 23.01
N GLY A 97 1.73 -22.28 22.31
CA GLY A 97 0.89 -21.14 22.65
C GLY A 97 1.50 -20.17 23.66
N ARG A 98 2.77 -20.35 24.03
CA ARG A 98 3.44 -19.52 25.03
C ARG A 98 3.98 -18.23 24.43
N ARG A 99 3.65 -17.10 25.06
CA ARG A 99 4.03 -15.77 24.57
C ARG A 99 5.53 -15.53 24.76
N PRO A 100 6.31 -15.28 23.68
CA PRO A 100 7.74 -14.98 23.82
C PRO A 100 7.97 -13.64 24.52
N PRO A 101 8.98 -13.54 25.41
CA PRO A 101 9.30 -12.29 26.10
C PRO A 101 9.93 -11.28 25.13
N PHE A 102 9.70 -9.99 25.39
CA PHE A 102 10.19 -8.91 24.53
C PHE A 102 11.70 -8.98 24.23
N PRO A 103 12.60 -9.20 25.21
CA PRO A 103 14.04 -9.24 24.95
C PRO A 103 14.47 -10.33 23.96
N LEU A 104 13.74 -11.46 23.93
CA LEU A 104 13.98 -12.52 22.95
C LEU A 104 13.65 -12.05 21.53
N LEU A 105 12.53 -11.33 21.37
CA LEU A 105 12.11 -10.76 20.08
C LEU A 105 13.11 -9.70 19.61
N LEU A 106 13.57 -8.84 20.52
CA LEU A 106 14.61 -7.85 20.25
C LEU A 106 15.93 -8.52 19.83
N SER A 107 16.32 -9.60 20.48
CA SER A 107 17.54 -10.35 20.16
C SER A 107 17.50 -10.94 18.75
N LEU A 108 16.35 -11.44 18.28
CA LEU A 108 16.20 -11.91 16.90
C LEU A 108 16.39 -10.78 15.89
N VAL A 109 15.81 -9.59 16.16
CA VAL A 109 15.99 -8.41 15.30
C VAL A 109 17.46 -7.99 15.26
N ASN A 110 18.11 -7.89 16.42
CA ASN A 110 19.51 -7.48 16.50
C ASN A 110 20.46 -8.51 15.89
N PHE A 111 20.17 -9.81 16.04
CA PHE A 111 20.92 -10.87 15.37
C PHE A 111 20.91 -10.69 13.84
N ILE A 112 19.76 -10.35 13.27
CA ILE A 112 19.65 -10.05 11.84
C ILE A 112 20.46 -8.79 11.50
N LEU A 113 20.38 -7.73 12.30
CA LEU A 113 21.04 -6.44 12.05
C LEU A 113 22.55 -6.40 12.33
N LYS A 114 23.08 -7.31 13.17
CA LYS A 114 24.48 -7.32 13.63
C LYS A 114 25.45 -7.20 12.43
N PRO A 115 26.47 -6.33 12.47
CA PRO A 115 27.42 -6.19 11.38
C PRO A 115 28.06 -7.53 11.00
N LYS A 116 28.06 -7.88 9.72
CA LYS A 116 28.67 -9.13 9.22
C LYS A 116 30.18 -8.99 8.96
N THR A 117 30.85 -8.02 9.58
CA THR A 117 32.26 -7.66 9.33
C THR A 117 33.26 -8.71 9.82
N GLU A 118 32.84 -9.57 10.74
CA GLU A 118 33.70 -10.60 11.36
C GLU A 118 33.78 -11.89 10.53
N PHE A 119 32.83 -12.11 9.61
CA PHE A 119 32.79 -13.31 8.78
C PHE A 119 33.75 -13.21 7.60
N ARG A 120 34.95 -13.77 7.77
CA ARG A 120 35.98 -13.80 6.73
C ARG A 120 35.76 -14.89 5.66
N LYS A 121 34.98 -15.93 5.97
CA LYS A 121 34.72 -17.09 5.09
C LYS A 121 33.33 -17.02 4.47
N LEU A 122 33.23 -17.34 3.19
CA LEU A 122 31.96 -17.35 2.43
C LEU A 122 30.95 -18.36 3.01
N GLU A 123 31.41 -19.50 3.49
CA GLU A 123 30.57 -20.53 4.12
C GLU A 123 29.85 -19.98 5.35
N HIS A 124 30.58 -19.32 6.25
CA HIS A 124 29.99 -18.73 7.45
C HIS A 124 28.99 -17.62 7.10
N LEU A 125 29.24 -16.84 6.04
CA LEU A 125 28.28 -15.86 5.53
C LEU A 125 26.99 -16.52 5.00
N ARG A 126 27.11 -17.67 4.34
CA ARG A 126 25.96 -18.44 3.85
C ARG A 126 25.15 -19.04 4.99
N ASP A 127 25.82 -19.59 6.00
CA ASP A 127 25.18 -20.17 7.18
C ASP A 127 24.46 -19.08 7.99
N HIS A 128 25.14 -17.97 8.27
CA HIS A 128 24.55 -16.81 8.95
C HIS A 128 23.36 -16.23 8.19
N TRP A 129 23.41 -16.21 6.85
CA TRP A 129 22.25 -15.83 6.03
C TRP A 129 21.07 -16.79 6.21
N GLY A 130 21.34 -18.10 6.32
CA GLY A 130 20.34 -19.11 6.67
C GLY A 130 19.68 -18.81 8.01
N HIS A 131 20.48 -18.55 9.04
CA HIS A 131 19.99 -18.19 10.38
C HIS A 131 19.19 -16.88 10.37
N CYS A 132 19.59 -15.86 9.60
CA CYS A 132 18.84 -14.61 9.47
C CYS A 132 17.44 -14.85 8.88
N LYS A 133 17.32 -15.72 7.88
CA LYS A 133 16.02 -16.09 7.30
C LYS A 133 15.16 -16.86 8.28
N ARG A 134 15.74 -17.73 9.09
CA ARG A 134 15.02 -18.46 10.16
C ARG A 134 14.54 -17.51 11.26
N ALA A 135 15.39 -16.61 11.74
CA ALA A 135 15.00 -15.57 12.70
C ALA A 135 13.85 -14.70 12.17
N HIS A 136 13.92 -14.30 10.90
CA HIS A 136 12.84 -13.57 10.24
C HIS A 136 11.53 -14.36 10.20
N ALA A 137 11.59 -15.64 9.81
CA ALA A 137 10.41 -16.51 9.79
C ALA A 137 9.78 -16.65 11.19
N ILE A 138 10.60 -16.84 12.23
CA ILE A 138 10.15 -16.87 13.63
C ILE A 138 9.40 -15.58 14.01
N LEU A 139 9.96 -14.41 13.67
CA LEU A 139 9.30 -13.13 13.96
C LEU A 139 7.93 -13.01 13.28
N LEU A 140 7.80 -13.48 12.03
CA LEU A 140 6.52 -13.50 11.31
C LEU A 140 5.53 -14.54 11.87
N ASP A 141 6.01 -15.69 12.35
CA ASP A 141 5.18 -16.71 13.00
C ASP A 141 4.65 -16.19 14.36
N VAL A 142 5.49 -15.48 15.12
CA VAL A 142 5.07 -14.81 16.36
C VAL A 142 4.02 -13.71 16.06
N LEU A 143 4.24 -12.89 15.03
CA LEU A 143 3.25 -11.89 14.58
C LEU A 143 1.89 -12.52 14.24
N ALA A 144 1.91 -13.65 13.56
CA ALA A 144 0.72 -14.41 13.20
C ALA A 144 -0.05 -14.94 14.43
N LEU A 145 0.66 -15.53 15.39
CA LEU A 145 0.07 -16.20 16.54
C LEU A 145 -0.40 -15.24 17.65
N PHE A 146 0.39 -14.20 17.94
CA PHE A 146 0.14 -13.28 19.07
C PHE A 146 -0.32 -11.89 18.65
N GLY A 147 -0.26 -11.58 17.35
CA GLY A 147 -0.62 -10.27 16.82
C GLY A 147 0.48 -9.21 16.97
N PRO A 148 0.22 -7.99 16.48
CA PRO A 148 1.23 -6.94 16.36
C PRO A 148 1.60 -6.28 17.70
N ASP A 149 0.70 -6.26 18.69
CA ASP A 149 0.91 -5.55 19.95
C ASP A 149 2.08 -6.09 20.77
N ILE A 150 2.45 -7.37 20.57
CA ILE A 150 3.63 -7.99 21.22
C ILE A 150 4.93 -7.26 20.85
N PHE A 151 4.95 -6.57 19.70
CA PHE A 151 6.11 -5.86 19.18
C PHE A 151 6.12 -4.36 19.51
N ASN A 152 5.11 -3.84 20.23
CA ASN A 152 5.05 -2.43 20.61
C ASN A 152 6.35 -1.90 21.29
N PRO A 153 7.02 -2.66 22.18
CA PRO A 153 8.25 -2.18 22.80
C PRO A 153 9.47 -2.14 21.84
N LEU A 154 9.45 -2.83 20.69
CA LEU A 154 10.54 -2.78 19.71
C LEU A 154 10.73 -1.36 19.15
N TRP A 155 9.63 -0.63 18.99
CA TRP A 155 9.66 0.70 18.42
C TRP A 155 10.39 1.71 19.32
N ASN A 156 10.39 1.48 20.64
CA ASN A 156 11.13 2.29 21.60
C ASN A 156 12.65 2.11 21.49
N GLN A 157 13.13 1.14 20.70
CA GLN A 157 14.56 0.91 20.48
C GLN A 157 15.15 1.82 19.40
N PHE A 158 14.33 2.57 18.66
CA PHE A 158 14.84 3.65 17.82
C PHE A 158 15.27 4.85 18.67
N ARG A 159 16.25 5.62 18.21
CA ARG A 159 16.89 6.68 19.02
C ARG A 159 15.95 7.78 19.51
N TYR A 160 14.95 8.14 18.71
CA TYR A 160 14.06 9.27 19.00
C TYR A 160 12.58 8.92 18.74
N PHE A 161 12.20 7.67 18.97
CA PHE A 161 10.82 7.20 18.82
C PHE A 161 10.34 6.55 20.12
N GLU A 162 9.18 6.97 20.62
CA GLU A 162 8.57 6.38 21.81
C GLU A 162 7.09 6.09 21.53
N LEU A 163 6.77 4.80 21.34
CA LEU A 163 5.41 4.31 21.09
C LEU A 163 4.68 4.00 22.41
N VAL A 164 5.41 3.50 23.40
CA VAL A 164 4.93 3.15 24.74
C VAL A 164 5.73 3.95 25.76
N HIS A 165 5.07 4.57 26.73
CA HIS A 165 5.78 5.29 27.80
C HIS A 165 6.80 4.37 28.48
N THR A 166 8.05 4.81 28.54
CA THR A 166 9.21 4.09 29.07
C THR A 166 8.97 3.45 30.45
N LYS A 167 8.15 4.07 31.31
CA LYS A 167 7.80 3.54 32.64
C LYS A 167 7.04 2.20 32.61
N THR A 168 6.34 1.88 31.52
CA THR A 168 5.63 0.60 31.35
C THR A 168 6.55 -0.47 30.75
N ALA A 169 7.49 -0.07 29.89
CA ALA A 169 8.49 -0.96 29.28
C ALA A 169 9.51 -1.49 30.31
N VAL A 170 9.89 -0.67 31.30
CA VAL A 170 10.83 -1.06 32.38
C VAL A 170 10.27 -2.16 33.30
N LYS A 171 8.95 -2.38 33.35
CA LYS A 171 8.35 -3.49 34.12
C LYS A 171 8.50 -4.86 33.44
N GLU A 172 8.85 -4.90 32.15
CA GLU A 172 9.05 -6.13 31.38
C GLU A 172 10.54 -6.45 31.13
N GLN A 173 11.45 -5.57 31.56
CA GLN A 173 12.89 -5.85 31.60
C GLN A 173 13.21 -6.54 32.94
N ASP A 174 13.30 -7.87 32.92
CA ASP A 174 14.08 -8.59 33.94
C ASP A 174 15.55 -8.17 33.75
N ASP A 175 16.26 -7.87 34.86
CA ASP A 175 17.69 -7.47 34.87
C ASP A 175 18.62 -8.50 34.20
N ASP A 176 18.14 -9.73 33.97
CA ASP A 176 18.87 -10.83 33.33
C ASP A 176 19.16 -10.61 31.82
N TYR A 177 18.58 -9.56 31.21
CA TYR A 177 18.70 -9.26 29.78
C TYR A 177 19.74 -8.21 29.39
N ASP A 178 20.46 -7.65 30.36
CA ASP A 178 21.58 -6.72 30.13
C ASP A 178 22.73 -7.33 29.31
N GLN A 179 22.73 -8.65 29.11
CA GLN A 179 23.73 -9.41 28.35
C GLN A 179 23.48 -9.42 26.83
N LEU A 180 22.27 -9.10 26.37
CA LEU A 180 21.95 -9.11 24.94
C LEU A 180 22.29 -7.74 24.33
N ASP A 181 23.13 -7.71 23.30
CA ASP A 181 23.45 -6.47 22.56
C ASP A 181 22.16 -5.93 21.90
N THR A 182 21.67 -4.81 22.44
CA THR A 182 20.37 -4.23 22.06
C THR A 182 20.44 -2.95 21.24
N GLU A 183 21.64 -2.56 20.80
CA GLU A 183 21.87 -1.19 20.32
C GLU A 183 21.72 -0.98 18.80
N GLU A 184 21.50 -2.04 18.01
CA GLU A 184 21.50 -1.94 16.54
C GLU A 184 20.41 -1.00 15.99
N LEU A 185 19.21 -1.01 16.57
CA LEU A 185 18.11 -0.11 16.17
C LEU A 185 18.37 1.34 16.57
N LYS A 186 19.13 1.60 17.64
CA LYS A 186 19.47 2.95 18.13
C LYS A 186 20.39 3.72 17.18
N GLN A 187 20.99 3.04 16.19
CA GLN A 187 21.74 3.67 15.09
C GLN A 187 20.85 4.46 14.13
N TYR A 188 19.53 4.25 14.19
CA TYR A 188 18.53 4.90 13.36
C TYR A 188 17.69 5.85 14.21
N ARG A 189 17.34 7.01 13.63
CA ARG A 189 16.53 8.02 14.32
C ARG A 189 15.13 7.49 14.64
N ASP A 190 14.50 6.90 13.63
CA ASP A 190 13.14 6.38 13.62
C ASP A 190 13.01 5.34 12.49
N PHE A 191 11.82 4.74 12.37
CA PHE A 191 11.49 3.81 11.30
C PHE A 191 11.73 4.39 9.90
N TRP A 192 11.29 5.63 9.66
CA TRP A 192 11.43 6.26 8.34
C TRP A 192 12.90 6.54 7.98
N ASN A 193 13.76 6.79 8.97
CA ASN A 193 15.20 6.89 8.79
C ASN A 193 15.83 5.54 8.41
N PHE A 194 15.36 4.44 9.02
CA PHE A 194 15.76 3.09 8.65
C PHE A 194 15.35 2.78 7.19
N THR A 195 14.07 2.99 6.86
CA THR A 195 13.52 2.80 5.52
C THR A 195 14.26 3.65 4.48
N ASN A 196 14.45 4.94 4.72
CA ASN A 196 15.16 5.84 3.81
C ASN A 196 16.61 5.39 3.55
N ARG A 197 17.33 4.96 4.60
CA ARG A 197 18.70 4.45 4.44
C ARG A 197 18.76 3.18 3.63
N LEU A 198 17.73 2.35 3.65
CA LEU A 198 17.70 1.10 2.90
C LEU A 198 17.25 1.30 1.45
N LEU A 199 16.25 2.16 1.21
CA LEU A 199 15.74 2.44 -0.13
C LEU A 199 16.71 3.29 -0.96
N ASN A 200 17.38 4.26 -0.31
CA ASN A 200 18.16 5.29 -1.00
C ASN A 200 19.68 5.20 -0.79
N ARG A 201 20.20 4.09 -0.25
CA ARG A 201 21.65 3.83 -0.25
C ARG A 201 21.94 2.55 -1.03
N GLU A 202 22.88 2.64 -1.96
CA GLU A 202 23.35 1.49 -2.71
C GLU A 202 24.12 0.54 -1.79
N GLY A 203 23.53 -0.64 -1.54
CA GLY A 203 24.17 -1.73 -0.84
C GLY A 203 23.66 -3.05 -1.40
N LYS A 204 24.52 -3.80 -2.10
CA LYS A 204 24.24 -5.18 -2.53
C LYS A 204 24.86 -6.22 -1.59
N ASP A 205 25.43 -5.75 -0.47
CA ASP A 205 26.10 -6.60 0.51
C ASP A 205 25.09 -7.38 1.37
N ILE A 206 25.63 -8.33 2.14
CA ILE A 206 24.81 -9.15 3.03
C ILE A 206 24.11 -8.32 4.12
N ASN A 207 24.71 -7.21 4.57
CA ASN A 207 24.10 -6.34 5.57
C ASN A 207 22.83 -5.69 5.01
N ALA A 208 22.86 -5.20 3.77
CA ALA A 208 21.68 -4.68 3.10
C ALA A 208 20.59 -5.75 2.96
N LYS A 209 20.96 -6.99 2.57
CA LYS A 209 20.00 -8.12 2.50
C LYS A 209 19.37 -8.44 3.85
N CYS A 210 20.13 -8.47 4.94
CA CYS A 210 19.59 -8.68 6.28
C CYS A 210 18.69 -7.52 6.73
N ARG A 211 19.05 -6.27 6.46
CA ARG A 211 18.21 -5.09 6.76
C ARG A 211 16.87 -5.13 6.00
N ARG A 212 16.84 -5.71 4.80
CA ARG A 212 15.58 -5.94 4.05
C ARG A 212 14.63 -6.88 4.78
N LEU A 213 15.13 -7.96 5.38
CA LEU A 213 14.29 -8.85 6.20
C LEU A 213 13.69 -8.10 7.39
N VAL A 214 14.46 -7.20 8.01
CA VAL A 214 13.94 -6.38 9.13
C VAL A 214 12.92 -5.35 8.65
N LEU A 215 13.13 -4.73 7.48
CA LEU A 215 12.12 -3.83 6.88
C LEU A 215 10.84 -4.59 6.56
N ASP A 216 10.95 -5.75 5.93
CA ASP A 216 9.82 -6.63 5.61
C ASP A 216 9.03 -6.99 6.86
N PHE A 217 9.72 -7.45 7.91
CA PHE A 217 9.10 -7.70 9.21
C PHE A 217 8.36 -6.47 9.76
N PHE A 218 8.99 -5.29 9.80
CA PHE A 218 8.33 -4.08 10.30
C PHE A 218 7.12 -3.69 9.46
N VAL A 219 7.19 -3.75 8.13
CA VAL A 219 6.06 -3.49 7.24
C VAL A 219 4.91 -4.46 7.51
N ASN A 220 5.21 -5.75 7.72
CA ASN A 220 4.20 -6.75 8.09
C ASN A 220 3.54 -6.47 9.45
N VAL A 221 4.30 -6.02 10.46
CA VAL A 221 3.74 -5.59 11.76
C VAL A 221 2.80 -4.40 11.56
N LEU A 222 3.26 -3.37 10.84
CA LEU A 222 2.49 -2.15 10.57
C LEU A 222 1.19 -2.44 9.81
N GLN A 223 1.28 -3.26 8.77
CA GLN A 223 0.14 -3.64 7.94
C GLN A 223 -0.86 -4.50 8.71
N THR A 224 -0.39 -5.47 9.50
CA THR A 224 -1.26 -6.33 10.33
C THR A 224 -1.99 -5.50 11.38
N ASP A 225 -1.28 -4.58 12.05
CA ASP A 225 -1.86 -3.66 13.02
C ASP A 225 -2.91 -2.76 12.39
N LEU A 226 -2.57 -2.08 11.28
CA LEU A 226 -3.48 -1.21 10.57
C LEU A 226 -4.74 -1.96 10.12
N LYS A 227 -4.59 -3.09 9.42
CA LYS A 227 -5.72 -3.91 8.92
C LYS A 227 -6.65 -4.36 10.05
N SER A 228 -6.10 -4.70 11.22
CA SER A 228 -6.89 -5.10 12.38
C SER A 228 -7.76 -3.98 12.99
N ARG A 229 -7.47 -2.72 12.63
CA ARG A 229 -8.11 -1.51 13.17
C ARG A 229 -8.99 -0.77 12.16
N LEU A 230 -9.02 -1.19 10.89
CA LEU A 230 -9.80 -0.54 9.81
C LEU A 230 -11.32 -0.56 10.02
N ASP A 231 -11.82 -1.32 11.01
CA ASP A 231 -13.21 -1.28 11.43
C ASP A 231 -13.59 0.03 12.13
N ASN A 232 -12.64 0.77 12.69
CA ASN A 232 -12.94 1.96 13.48
C ASN A 232 -11.85 3.03 13.31
N GLU A 233 -12.25 4.21 12.81
CA GLU A 233 -11.36 5.35 12.59
C GLU A 233 -10.56 5.73 13.87
N SER A 234 -11.19 5.71 15.04
CA SER A 234 -10.49 5.97 16.30
C SER A 234 -9.43 4.90 16.59
N LYS A 235 -9.69 3.62 16.26
CA LYS A 235 -8.65 2.58 16.37
C LYS A 235 -7.54 2.81 15.34
N VAL A 236 -7.87 3.17 14.10
CA VAL A 236 -6.87 3.49 13.05
C VAL A 236 -5.93 4.59 13.51
N GLU A 237 -6.45 5.64 14.15
CA GLU A 237 -5.65 6.74 14.70
C GLU A 237 -4.59 6.26 15.72
N HIS A 238 -4.90 5.19 16.45
CA HIS A 238 -4.02 4.57 17.43
C HIS A 238 -3.14 3.44 16.86
N SER A 239 -3.19 3.20 15.54
CA SER A 239 -2.31 2.23 14.91
C SER A 239 -0.84 2.63 15.03
N ILE A 240 0.03 1.62 15.04
CA ILE A 240 1.49 1.80 15.07
C ILE A 240 1.91 2.66 13.88
N PHE A 241 1.36 2.40 12.69
CA PHE A 241 1.69 3.12 11.46
C PHE A 241 1.41 4.62 11.56
N VAL A 242 0.19 5.00 11.99
CA VAL A 242 -0.18 6.42 12.19
C VAL A 242 0.75 7.10 13.20
N ARG A 243 1.15 6.38 14.25
CA ARG A 243 2.08 6.88 15.27
C ARG A 243 3.51 7.08 14.76
N THR A 244 3.90 6.44 13.65
CA THR A 244 5.20 6.71 12.98
C THR A 244 5.22 8.00 12.18
N LEU A 245 4.07 8.67 12.02
CA LEU A 245 3.90 9.84 11.17
C LEU A 245 3.77 11.13 12.00
N ASP A 246 4.35 12.21 11.48
CA ASP A 246 4.39 13.51 12.12
C ASP A 246 3.00 14.15 12.01
N LYS A 247 2.37 14.43 13.16
CA LYS A 247 1.09 15.14 13.24
C LYS A 247 1.31 16.66 13.23
N ASP A 248 0.41 17.37 12.57
CA ASP A 248 0.37 18.84 12.58
C ASP A 248 -0.30 19.39 13.85
N THR A 249 -0.48 20.71 13.89
CA THR A 249 -1.10 21.41 15.03
C THR A 249 -2.56 21.03 15.27
N LEU A 250 -3.24 20.44 14.28
CA LEU A 250 -4.60 19.93 14.39
C LEU A 250 -4.64 18.43 14.71
N CYS A 251 -3.48 17.85 15.06
CA CYS A 251 -3.30 16.42 15.27
C CYS A 251 -3.59 15.56 14.03
N ARG A 252 -3.53 16.14 12.82
CA ARG A 252 -3.72 15.45 11.54
C ARG A 252 -2.38 15.21 10.84
N ILE A 253 -2.34 14.24 9.95
CA ILE A 253 -1.19 14.01 9.08
C ILE A 253 -1.46 14.76 7.76
N SER A 254 -0.83 15.91 7.59
CA SER A 254 -0.96 16.77 6.40
C SER A 254 0.33 16.90 5.60
N LYS A 255 1.49 16.57 6.18
CA LYS A 255 2.82 16.75 5.55
C LYS A 255 3.45 15.42 5.14
N PHE A 256 2.99 14.86 4.03
CA PHE A 256 3.48 13.59 3.48
C PHE A 256 4.84 13.70 2.77
N GLY A 257 5.26 14.90 2.36
CA GLY A 257 6.43 15.09 1.49
C GLY A 257 7.73 14.46 1.97
N LYS A 258 8.00 14.45 3.29
CA LYS A 258 9.17 13.75 3.87
C LYS A 258 9.14 12.25 3.57
N TYR A 259 7.99 11.61 3.80
CA TYR A 259 7.80 10.18 3.61
C TYR A 259 7.76 9.81 2.14
N LEU A 260 7.04 10.59 1.33
CA LEU A 260 7.00 10.40 -0.11
C LEU A 260 8.38 10.57 -0.75
N GLY A 261 9.20 11.51 -0.29
CA GLY A 261 10.59 11.63 -0.73
C GLY A 261 11.41 10.38 -0.40
N HIS A 262 11.19 9.75 0.77
CA HIS A 262 11.86 8.48 1.09
C HIS A 262 11.45 7.34 0.16
N LEU A 263 10.16 7.27 -0.21
CA LEU A 263 9.58 6.18 -1.00
C LEU A 263 9.77 6.35 -2.51
N LEU A 264 9.75 7.59 -3.02
CA LEU A 264 9.61 7.88 -4.44
C LEU A 264 10.87 8.43 -5.13
N ASN A 265 11.91 8.84 -4.40
CA ASN A 265 13.12 9.44 -4.99
C ASN A 265 13.85 8.54 -5.99
N HIS A 266 13.80 7.22 -5.80
CA HIS A 266 14.39 6.21 -6.70
C HIS A 266 13.36 5.16 -7.12
N PHE A 267 12.13 5.59 -7.33
CA PHE A 267 11.05 4.70 -7.75
C PHE A 267 11.03 4.55 -9.29
N PRO A 268 10.89 3.32 -9.84
CA PRO A 268 10.81 2.04 -9.13
C PRO A 268 12.18 1.62 -8.58
N ASN A 269 12.18 0.99 -7.41
CA ASN A 269 13.42 0.42 -6.88
C ASN A 269 13.83 -0.78 -7.75
N GLN A 270 15.11 -0.83 -8.15
CA GLN A 270 15.64 -1.95 -8.95
C GLN A 270 15.60 -3.29 -8.20
N ASP A 271 15.56 -3.24 -6.87
CA ASP A 271 15.36 -4.43 -6.05
C ASP A 271 13.86 -4.73 -5.90
N GLU A 272 13.42 -5.83 -6.50
CA GLU A 272 12.01 -6.23 -6.54
C GLU A 272 11.37 -6.32 -5.15
N TYR A 273 12.10 -6.80 -4.13
CA TYR A 273 11.58 -6.86 -2.77
C TYR A 273 11.35 -5.46 -2.19
N LEU A 274 12.29 -4.53 -2.39
CA LEU A 274 12.14 -3.16 -1.93
C LEU A 274 11.05 -2.41 -2.72
N PHE A 275 10.86 -2.75 -3.99
CA PHE A 275 9.76 -2.24 -4.81
C PHE A 275 8.39 -2.59 -4.19
N TYR A 276 8.16 -3.85 -3.84
CA TYR A 276 6.89 -4.26 -3.20
C TYR A 276 6.72 -3.68 -1.79
N LEU A 277 7.78 -3.58 -0.98
CA LEU A 277 7.69 -2.94 0.33
C LEU A 277 7.37 -1.44 0.23
N THR A 278 7.91 -0.76 -0.79
CA THR A 278 7.57 0.63 -1.10
C THR A 278 6.09 0.74 -1.47
N ALA A 279 5.59 -0.18 -2.29
CA ALA A 279 4.18 -0.27 -2.63
C ALA A 279 3.28 -0.46 -1.41
N ASP A 280 3.63 -1.36 -0.49
CA ASP A 280 2.84 -1.58 0.73
C ASP A 280 2.79 -0.34 1.62
N LEU A 281 3.92 0.35 1.79
CA LEU A 281 3.97 1.63 2.53
C LEU A 281 3.13 2.73 1.87
N LEU A 282 3.18 2.85 0.55
CA LEU A 282 2.32 3.79 -0.20
C LEU A 282 0.83 3.47 -0.01
N ASN A 283 0.46 2.19 -0.12
CA ASN A 283 -0.92 1.78 0.09
C ASN A 283 -1.38 2.02 1.53
N MET A 284 -0.53 1.85 2.55
CA MET A 284 -0.86 2.22 3.93
C MET A 284 -1.07 3.74 4.08
N LEU A 285 -0.25 4.58 3.44
CA LEU A 285 -0.46 6.04 3.42
C LEU A 285 -1.81 6.42 2.79
N ILE A 286 -2.17 5.80 1.66
CA ILE A 286 -3.46 6.02 1.02
C ILE A 286 -4.60 5.56 1.92
N THR A 287 -4.46 4.38 2.55
CA THR A 287 -5.46 3.82 3.46
C THR A 287 -5.83 4.79 4.58
N ILE A 288 -4.83 5.40 5.24
CA ILE A 288 -5.09 6.35 6.33
C ILE A 288 -5.63 7.70 5.84
N ALA A 289 -5.30 8.09 4.60
CA ALA A 289 -5.82 9.31 3.97
C ALA A 289 -7.29 9.22 3.57
N CYS A 290 -7.87 8.01 3.59
CA CYS A 290 -9.31 7.81 3.44
C CYS A 290 -10.12 8.10 4.72
N PHE A 291 -9.45 8.48 5.83
CA PHE A 291 -10.08 8.82 7.10
C PHE A 291 -9.83 10.30 7.43
N ASP A 292 -10.79 11.17 7.10
CA ASP A 292 -10.64 12.64 7.16
C ASP A 292 -10.19 13.22 8.50
N ARG A 293 -10.43 12.52 9.64
CA ARG A 293 -9.95 12.99 10.95
C ARG A 293 -8.47 12.69 11.17
N ILE A 294 -7.92 11.72 10.45
CA ILE A 294 -6.52 11.31 10.53
C ILE A 294 -5.71 12.06 9.48
N ALA A 295 -6.15 12.03 8.23
CA ALA A 295 -5.46 12.59 7.09
C ALA A 295 -6.46 12.88 5.95
N THR A 296 -6.06 13.76 5.05
CA THR A 296 -6.87 14.22 3.92
C THR A 296 -6.34 13.63 2.62
N LEU A 297 -7.21 12.95 1.87
CA LEU A 297 -6.87 12.37 0.58
C LEU A 297 -6.33 13.43 -0.40
N ASP A 298 -6.94 14.62 -0.42
CA ASP A 298 -6.53 15.73 -1.29
C ASP A 298 -5.10 16.21 -1.02
N ASP A 299 -4.67 16.24 0.25
CA ASP A 299 -3.32 16.65 0.62
C ASP A 299 -2.28 15.61 0.17
N LEU A 300 -2.62 14.32 0.33
CA LEU A 300 -1.76 13.23 -0.15
C LEU A 300 -1.69 13.25 -1.68
N VAL A 301 -2.83 13.36 -2.38
CA VAL A 301 -2.91 13.42 -3.84
C VAL A 301 -2.11 14.61 -4.38
N SER A 302 -2.23 15.79 -3.77
CA SER A 302 -1.48 16.98 -4.19
C SER A 302 0.03 16.81 -4.04
N GLN A 303 0.48 16.22 -2.94
CA GLN A 303 1.91 15.97 -2.69
C GLN A 303 2.46 14.86 -3.58
N VAL A 304 1.70 13.78 -3.79
CA VAL A 304 2.06 12.72 -4.75
C VAL A 304 2.13 13.28 -6.15
N TYR A 305 1.16 14.11 -6.56
CA TYR A 305 1.15 14.73 -7.88
C TYR A 305 2.44 15.54 -8.16
N SER A 306 2.91 16.33 -7.19
CA SER A 306 4.14 17.11 -7.33
C SER A 306 5.39 16.26 -7.64
N LEU A 307 5.42 15.02 -7.15
CA LEU A 307 6.49 14.06 -7.44
C LEU A 307 6.20 13.27 -8.72
N PHE A 308 4.94 12.87 -8.91
CA PHE A 308 4.46 12.13 -10.07
C PHE A 308 4.79 12.87 -11.36
N VAL A 309 4.56 14.18 -11.46
CA VAL A 309 4.88 15.01 -12.66
C VAL A 309 6.34 14.88 -13.09
N ASN A 310 7.26 14.59 -12.18
CA ASN A 310 8.69 14.47 -12.48
C ASN A 310 9.17 13.01 -12.66
N MET A 311 8.29 12.01 -12.50
CA MET A 311 8.62 10.62 -12.74
C MET A 311 8.77 10.33 -14.24
N SER A 312 9.68 9.41 -14.59
CA SER A 312 9.73 8.84 -15.94
C SER A 312 8.43 8.11 -16.25
N THR A 313 8.13 7.89 -17.54
CA THR A 313 6.88 7.22 -17.90
C THR A 313 6.84 5.77 -17.40
N GLU A 314 7.96 5.04 -17.44
CA GLU A 314 8.07 3.70 -16.85
C GLU A 314 7.75 3.71 -15.34
N ALA A 315 8.29 4.68 -14.59
CA ALA A 315 7.99 4.83 -13.18
C ALA A 315 6.52 5.16 -12.93
N CYS A 316 5.89 6.00 -13.77
CA CYS A 316 4.45 6.27 -13.69
C CYS A 316 3.61 4.99 -13.88
N GLN A 317 4.00 4.11 -14.80
CA GLN A 317 3.28 2.86 -15.04
C GLN A 317 3.40 1.92 -13.85
N HIS A 318 4.61 1.73 -13.33
CA HIS A 318 4.81 0.94 -12.12
C HIS A 318 4.04 1.53 -10.93
N PHE A 319 3.98 2.85 -10.81
CA PHE A 319 3.18 3.53 -9.78
C PHE A 319 1.70 3.16 -9.92
N PHE A 320 1.13 3.26 -11.12
CA PHE A 320 -0.26 2.87 -11.37
C PHE A 320 -0.56 1.38 -11.14
N GLN A 321 0.43 0.50 -11.29
CA GLN A 321 0.28 -0.94 -11.07
C GLN A 321 0.25 -1.30 -9.58
N VAL A 322 1.01 -0.60 -8.74
CA VAL A 322 1.16 -0.96 -7.33
C VAL A 322 0.08 -0.39 -6.40
N ILE A 323 -0.61 0.66 -6.82
CA ILE A 323 -1.66 1.27 -6.00
C ILE A 323 -2.97 0.47 -6.08
N LYS A 324 -3.48 0.08 -4.90
CA LYS A 324 -4.69 -0.76 -4.72
C LYS A 324 -5.99 0.06 -4.63
N TYR A 325 -5.90 1.39 -4.71
CA TYR A 325 -6.99 2.33 -4.48
C TYR A 325 -7.36 3.08 -5.77
N PRO A 326 -8.29 2.56 -6.59
CA PRO A 326 -8.79 3.23 -7.78
C PRO A 326 -9.25 4.67 -7.53
N SER A 327 -9.95 4.96 -6.43
CA SER A 327 -10.40 6.32 -6.10
C SER A 327 -9.23 7.30 -5.92
N PHE A 328 -8.11 6.86 -5.33
CA PHE A 328 -6.90 7.67 -5.24
C PHE A 328 -6.28 7.92 -6.62
N ILE A 329 -6.25 6.91 -7.49
CA ILE A 329 -5.74 7.05 -8.85
C ILE A 329 -6.62 8.00 -9.68
N ILE A 330 -7.94 7.94 -9.55
CA ILE A 330 -8.86 8.89 -10.19
C ILE A 330 -8.52 10.31 -9.75
N ALA A 331 -8.38 10.57 -8.45
CA ALA A 331 -8.03 11.89 -7.92
C ALA A 331 -6.65 12.40 -8.40
N LEU A 332 -5.67 11.50 -8.51
CA LEU A 332 -4.35 11.83 -9.06
C LEU A 332 -4.41 12.16 -10.55
N CYS A 333 -5.12 11.34 -11.34
CA CYS A 333 -5.33 11.58 -12.76
C CYS A 333 -6.15 12.85 -13.00
N ASP A 334 -7.12 13.18 -12.14
CA ASP A 334 -7.87 14.43 -12.21
C ASP A 334 -6.95 15.65 -12.15
N LYS A 335 -5.94 15.64 -11.26
CA LYS A 335 -4.93 16.70 -11.24
C LYS A 335 -4.10 16.75 -12.51
N ALA A 336 -3.67 15.60 -13.02
CA ALA A 336 -2.88 15.54 -14.25
C ALA A 336 -3.68 16.00 -15.49
N LEU A 337 -4.97 15.66 -15.56
CA LEU A 337 -5.87 16.07 -16.65
C LEU A 337 -6.27 17.54 -16.54
N ALA A 338 -6.37 18.09 -15.32
CA ALA A 338 -6.57 19.51 -15.10
C ALA A 338 -5.40 20.37 -15.62
N ASP A 339 -4.20 19.78 -15.65
CA ASP A 339 -2.97 20.37 -16.21
C ASP A 339 -2.71 19.93 -17.66
N ALA A 340 -3.66 19.27 -18.33
CA ALA A 340 -3.53 18.91 -19.74
C ALA A 340 -3.98 20.05 -20.68
N ASP A 341 -3.64 19.95 -21.97
CA ASP A 341 -4.17 20.84 -22.98
C ASP A 341 -5.67 20.51 -23.24
N THR A 342 -6.52 21.51 -23.01
CA THR A 342 -7.98 21.41 -23.16
C THR A 342 -8.50 22.12 -24.41
N SER A 343 -7.65 22.40 -25.40
CA SER A 343 -8.03 23.13 -26.64
C SER A 343 -9.12 22.45 -27.46
N LEU A 344 -9.27 21.13 -27.34
CA LEU A 344 -10.34 20.36 -28.00
C LEU A 344 -11.59 20.15 -27.14
N VAL A 345 -11.59 20.66 -25.89
CA VAL A 345 -12.74 20.58 -24.99
C VAL A 345 -13.68 21.75 -25.26
N GLU A 346 -14.95 21.46 -25.51
CA GLU A 346 -15.96 22.50 -25.70
C GLU A 346 -16.18 23.34 -24.44
N GLN A 347 -16.47 24.63 -24.61
CA GLN A 347 -16.60 25.57 -23.49
C GLN A 347 -17.60 25.11 -22.42
N GLN A 348 -18.71 24.51 -22.84
CA GLN A 348 -19.75 24.00 -21.94
C GLN A 348 -19.25 22.87 -21.00
N HIS A 349 -18.17 22.17 -21.37
CA HIS A 349 -17.61 21.05 -20.61
C HIS A 349 -16.33 21.40 -19.84
N LEU A 350 -15.82 22.64 -19.97
CA LEU A 350 -14.61 23.07 -19.23
C LEU A 350 -14.80 23.08 -17.71
N HIS A 351 -16.03 23.14 -17.21
CA HIS A 351 -16.31 23.04 -15.78
C HIS A 351 -15.81 21.73 -15.16
N TYR A 352 -15.68 20.65 -15.95
CA TYR A 352 -15.14 19.38 -15.49
C TYR A 352 -13.66 19.42 -15.10
N ARG A 353 -12.92 20.45 -15.53
CA ARG A 353 -11.49 20.62 -15.22
C ARG A 353 -11.21 20.63 -13.72
N ASN A 354 -12.05 21.33 -12.95
CA ASN A 354 -11.88 21.49 -11.50
C ASN A 354 -12.87 20.65 -10.70
N ALA A 355 -13.74 19.89 -11.36
CA ALA A 355 -14.72 19.04 -10.69
C ALA A 355 -14.04 17.76 -10.22
N ALA A 356 -13.99 17.52 -8.91
CA ALA A 356 -13.59 16.23 -8.38
C ALA A 356 -14.52 15.13 -8.90
N HIS A 357 -14.00 13.95 -9.19
CA HIS A 357 -14.81 12.81 -9.59
C HIS A 357 -15.58 12.21 -8.40
N VAL A 358 -16.67 12.86 -7.96
CA VAL A 358 -17.51 12.38 -6.84
C VAL A 358 -19.00 12.75 -7.05
N PRO A 359 -19.91 11.77 -7.27
CA PRO A 359 -19.73 10.45 -7.90
C PRO A 359 -20.00 10.47 -9.42
N LEU A 360 -19.29 9.59 -10.14
CA LEU A 360 -19.58 9.03 -11.48
C LEU A 360 -20.36 9.88 -12.49
N HIS A 361 -19.62 10.70 -13.25
CA HIS A 361 -20.14 11.36 -14.45
C HIS A 361 -19.47 10.81 -15.71
N VAL A 362 -20.20 9.96 -16.46
CA VAL A 362 -19.80 9.52 -17.80
C VAL A 362 -19.57 10.72 -18.72
N GLY A 363 -20.35 11.80 -18.52
CA GLY A 363 -20.15 13.06 -19.24
C GLY A 363 -18.73 13.64 -19.09
N LYS A 364 -18.11 13.55 -17.90
CA LYS A 364 -16.72 13.98 -17.71
C LYS A 364 -15.76 13.14 -18.54
N LEU A 365 -15.98 11.83 -18.58
CA LEU A 365 -15.13 10.91 -19.37
C LEU A 365 -15.21 11.24 -20.87
N LEU A 366 -16.42 11.28 -21.42
CA LEU A 366 -16.64 11.41 -22.86
C LEU A 366 -16.35 12.82 -23.39
N PHE A 367 -16.76 13.85 -22.65
CA PHE A 367 -16.73 15.23 -23.15
C PHE A 367 -15.54 16.05 -22.65
N TYR A 368 -14.83 15.58 -21.63
CA TYR A 368 -13.64 16.25 -21.10
C TYR A 368 -12.40 15.38 -21.26
N VAL A 369 -12.34 14.21 -20.60
CA VAL A 369 -11.12 13.38 -20.53
C VAL A 369 -10.65 12.93 -21.90
N LEU A 370 -11.52 12.31 -22.71
CA LEU A 370 -11.20 11.85 -24.08
C LEU A 370 -10.93 13.00 -25.07
N LYS A 371 -11.11 14.26 -24.66
CA LYS A 371 -10.83 15.45 -25.45
C LYS A 371 -9.57 16.21 -24.98
N THR A 372 -8.91 15.76 -23.91
CA THR A 372 -7.65 16.35 -23.45
C THR A 372 -6.46 15.87 -24.29
N GLN A 373 -5.41 16.69 -24.36
CA GLN A 373 -4.16 16.39 -25.07
C GLN A 373 -2.93 16.63 -24.17
N PRO A 374 -1.78 15.99 -24.45
CA PRO A 374 -0.53 16.36 -23.79
C PRO A 374 -0.15 17.80 -24.11
N HIS A 375 0.49 18.49 -23.15
CA HIS A 375 1.02 19.84 -23.39
C HIS A 375 2.17 19.84 -24.38
N ASP A 376 3.15 18.96 -24.19
CA ASP A 376 4.19 18.71 -25.18
C ASP A 376 3.70 17.64 -26.16
N LYS A 377 3.34 18.10 -27.36
CA LYS A 377 2.85 17.30 -28.48
C LYS A 377 3.98 16.76 -29.38
N GLN A 378 5.22 17.16 -29.12
CA GLN A 378 6.39 16.75 -29.90
C GLN A 378 7.20 15.64 -29.22
N SER A 379 7.01 15.46 -27.91
CA SER A 379 7.60 14.34 -27.17
C SER A 379 6.70 13.11 -27.17
N LEU A 380 7.21 12.00 -27.68
CA LEU A 380 6.52 10.71 -27.67
C LEU A 380 6.31 10.19 -26.23
N ASP A 381 7.24 10.49 -25.32
CA ASP A 381 7.12 10.17 -23.89
C ASP A 381 5.96 10.94 -23.24
N SER A 382 5.82 12.23 -23.56
CA SER A 382 4.69 13.06 -23.12
C SER A 382 3.36 12.53 -23.65
N ILE A 383 3.31 12.15 -24.93
CA ILE A 383 2.11 11.52 -25.53
C ILE A 383 1.78 10.21 -24.81
N TYR A 384 2.76 9.33 -24.63
CA TYR A 384 2.55 8.05 -23.97
C TYR A 384 2.05 8.22 -22.54
N ARG A 385 2.66 9.12 -21.78
CA ARG A 385 2.24 9.45 -20.43
C ARG A 385 0.79 9.91 -20.36
N HIS A 386 0.38 10.81 -21.26
CA HIS A 386 -1.00 11.28 -21.35
C HIS A 386 -1.97 10.13 -21.65
N VAL A 387 -1.64 9.28 -22.63
CA VAL A 387 -2.43 8.11 -22.97
C VAL A 387 -2.55 7.14 -21.80
N ALA A 388 -1.46 6.92 -21.06
CA ALA A 388 -1.46 6.08 -19.86
C ALA A 388 -2.35 6.66 -18.74
N ILE A 389 -2.32 7.98 -18.53
CA ILE A 389 -3.20 8.67 -17.56
C ILE A 389 -4.67 8.50 -17.94
N VAL A 390 -5.02 8.78 -19.21
CA VAL A 390 -6.40 8.62 -19.71
C VAL A 390 -6.85 7.17 -19.58
N SER A 391 -6.04 6.23 -20.05
CA SER A 391 -6.33 4.79 -19.97
C SER A 391 -6.59 4.34 -18.54
N LYS A 392 -5.68 4.69 -17.62
CA LYS A 392 -5.80 4.31 -16.22
C LYS A 392 -6.99 4.99 -15.54
N TYR A 393 -7.27 6.24 -15.88
CA TYR A 393 -8.47 6.96 -15.41
C TYR A 393 -9.73 6.20 -15.81
N CYS A 394 -9.89 5.85 -17.10
CA CYS A 394 -11.02 5.05 -17.58
C CYS A 394 -11.16 3.76 -16.78
N MET A 395 -10.09 2.95 -16.71
CA MET A 395 -10.10 1.68 -15.97
C MET A 395 -10.51 1.85 -14.51
N CYS A 396 -10.02 2.90 -13.82
CA CYS A 396 -10.36 3.12 -12.41
C CYS A 396 -11.80 3.61 -12.23
N VAL A 397 -12.32 4.46 -13.12
CA VAL A 397 -13.73 4.87 -13.11
C VAL A 397 -14.64 3.65 -13.23
N PHE A 398 -14.38 2.75 -14.19
CA PHE A 398 -15.12 1.50 -14.29
C PHE A 398 -14.82 0.53 -13.14
N SER A 399 -13.65 0.54 -12.52
CA SER A 399 -13.41 -0.30 -11.34
C SER A 399 -14.15 0.18 -10.08
N THR A 400 -14.50 1.46 -10.00
CA THR A 400 -15.20 2.07 -8.84
C THR A 400 -16.71 2.14 -9.02
N ALA A 401 -17.21 1.98 -10.25
CA ALA A 401 -18.63 2.02 -10.54
C ALA A 401 -19.30 0.64 -10.57
N THR A 402 -18.53 -0.45 -10.46
CA THR A 402 -18.96 -1.73 -11.02
C THR A 402 -18.46 -2.90 -10.17
N ILE A 403 -19.25 -3.97 -10.13
CA ILE A 403 -18.86 -5.26 -9.53
C ILE A 403 -19.17 -6.37 -10.54
N SER A 404 -18.12 -7.03 -11.01
CA SER A 404 -18.23 -8.22 -11.86
C SER A 404 -18.55 -9.46 -11.02
N HIS A 405 -19.62 -10.16 -11.37
CA HIS A 405 -20.00 -11.43 -10.73
C HIS A 405 -19.37 -12.62 -11.47
N LYS A 406 -18.89 -13.61 -10.73
CA LYS A 406 -18.32 -14.86 -11.30
C LYS A 406 -19.39 -15.88 -11.73
N ARG A 407 -20.68 -15.56 -11.65
CA ARG A 407 -21.78 -16.46 -12.03
C ARG A 407 -22.56 -15.87 -13.20
N ASP A 408 -22.88 -16.74 -14.16
CA ASP A 408 -23.46 -16.52 -15.51
C ASP A 408 -24.81 -15.76 -15.59
N ASN A 409 -25.05 -14.74 -14.77
CA ASN A 409 -26.20 -13.87 -14.91
C ASN A 409 -25.78 -12.58 -15.65
N ALA A 410 -26.38 -12.36 -16.81
CA ALA A 410 -26.10 -11.30 -17.78
C ALA A 410 -26.41 -9.85 -17.30
N GLU A 411 -26.58 -9.61 -16.00
CA GLU A 411 -26.85 -8.27 -15.46
C GLU A 411 -25.57 -7.68 -14.84
N THR A 412 -24.93 -6.77 -15.56
CA THR A 412 -23.82 -5.96 -15.06
C THR A 412 -24.31 -5.09 -13.89
N ASN A 413 -23.90 -5.44 -12.67
CA ASN A 413 -24.25 -4.69 -11.46
C ASN A 413 -23.43 -3.39 -11.38
N THR A 414 -24.00 -2.35 -11.98
CA THR A 414 -23.41 -1.03 -12.15
C THR A 414 -24.05 0.01 -11.24
N ALA A 415 -23.24 0.89 -10.68
CA ALA A 415 -23.66 2.10 -9.96
C ALA A 415 -23.99 3.27 -10.88
N PHE A 416 -23.74 3.15 -12.19
CA PHE A 416 -24.15 4.18 -13.13
C PHE A 416 -25.68 4.32 -13.13
N PRO A 417 -26.19 5.56 -13.01
CA PRO A 417 -27.57 5.89 -13.33
C PRO A 417 -27.94 5.50 -14.77
N GLU A 418 -29.23 5.25 -15.03
CA GLU A 418 -29.71 4.81 -16.35
C GLU A 418 -29.38 5.82 -17.46
N ASP A 419 -29.51 7.13 -17.19
CA ASP A 419 -29.16 8.20 -18.13
C ASP A 419 -27.66 8.21 -18.47
N GLN A 420 -26.80 7.89 -17.50
CA GLN A 420 -25.35 7.79 -17.72
C GLN A 420 -25.00 6.53 -18.51
N LEU A 421 -25.73 5.43 -18.32
CA LEU A 421 -25.56 4.21 -19.10
C LEU A 421 -26.00 4.40 -20.55
N GLU A 422 -27.17 5.01 -20.76
CA GLU A 422 -27.66 5.33 -22.11
C GLU A 422 -26.66 6.24 -22.83
N LEU A 423 -26.17 7.27 -22.15
CA LEU A 423 -25.14 8.14 -22.69
C LEU A 423 -23.88 7.36 -23.08
N LEU A 424 -23.41 6.46 -22.22
CA LEU A 424 -22.25 5.62 -22.50
C LEU A 424 -22.48 4.74 -23.74
N VAL A 425 -23.61 4.03 -23.81
CA VAL A 425 -23.96 3.16 -24.94
C VAL A 425 -23.98 3.94 -26.26
N VAL A 426 -24.60 5.12 -26.25
CA VAL A 426 -24.80 5.94 -27.46
C VAL A 426 -23.49 6.59 -27.93
N GLN A 427 -22.66 7.10 -27.01
CA GLN A 427 -21.55 8.01 -27.34
C GLN A 427 -20.16 7.40 -27.22
N GLN A 428 -19.99 6.23 -26.58
CA GLN A 428 -18.66 5.67 -26.31
C GLN A 428 -17.85 5.40 -27.58
N HIS A 429 -18.46 4.80 -28.60
CA HIS A 429 -17.76 4.38 -29.81
C HIS A 429 -17.23 5.61 -30.57
N GLU A 430 -18.10 6.60 -30.80
CA GLU A 430 -17.72 7.85 -31.46
C GLU A 430 -16.62 8.58 -30.69
N SER A 431 -16.76 8.68 -29.35
CA SER A 431 -15.78 9.36 -28.50
C SER A 431 -14.42 8.66 -28.51
N LEU A 432 -14.41 7.33 -28.45
CA LEU A 432 -13.19 6.51 -28.49
C LEU A 432 -12.51 6.58 -29.85
N THR A 433 -13.25 6.45 -30.95
CA THR A 433 -12.69 6.58 -32.31
C THR A 433 -12.12 7.97 -32.54
N ALA A 434 -12.80 9.02 -32.07
CA ALA A 434 -12.27 10.38 -32.16
C ALA A 434 -11.00 10.54 -31.33
N TRP A 435 -10.95 10.00 -30.12
CA TRP A 435 -9.76 10.04 -29.27
C TRP A 435 -8.58 9.27 -29.88
N GLU A 436 -8.81 8.06 -30.39
CA GLU A 436 -7.80 7.28 -31.10
C GLU A 436 -7.24 8.04 -32.31
N ALA A 437 -8.11 8.64 -33.13
CA ALA A 437 -7.68 9.44 -34.29
C ALA A 437 -6.86 10.68 -33.87
N ILE A 438 -7.21 11.32 -32.75
CA ILE A 438 -6.43 12.43 -32.20
C ILE A 438 -5.02 11.96 -31.83
N ILE A 439 -4.90 10.85 -31.10
CA ILE A 439 -3.59 10.34 -30.66
C ILE A 439 -2.76 9.81 -31.85
N GLU A 440 -3.38 9.09 -32.78
CA GLU A 440 -2.71 8.63 -34.01
C GLU A 440 -2.20 9.82 -34.84
N GLY A 441 -2.98 10.91 -34.93
CA GLY A 441 -2.54 12.16 -35.57
C GLY A 441 -1.32 12.81 -34.89
N LEU A 442 -1.18 12.67 -33.56
CA LEU A 442 0.00 13.14 -32.84
C LEU A 442 1.22 12.26 -33.15
N ILE A 443 1.12 10.94 -33.02
CA ILE A 443 2.28 10.04 -33.16
C ILE A 443 2.76 9.86 -34.60
N THR A 444 1.90 10.12 -35.59
CA THR A 444 2.27 10.11 -37.02
C THR A 444 2.86 11.44 -37.50
N ASN A 445 2.99 12.44 -36.62
CA ASN A 445 3.61 13.70 -36.95
C ASN A 445 5.08 13.48 -37.37
N PRO A 446 5.49 13.89 -38.59
CA PRO A 446 6.83 13.64 -39.11
C PRO A 446 7.95 14.34 -38.32
N GLN A 447 7.62 15.24 -37.39
CA GLN A 447 8.57 15.92 -36.52
C GLN A 447 8.94 15.11 -35.26
N ILE A 448 8.23 14.02 -34.97
CA ILE A 448 8.46 13.20 -33.78
C ILE A 448 9.44 12.08 -34.12
N GLU A 449 10.48 11.94 -33.29
CA GLU A 449 11.41 10.82 -33.36
C GLU A 449 10.66 9.49 -33.13
N GLN A 450 10.84 8.56 -34.07
CA GLN A 450 10.09 7.32 -34.08
C GLN A 450 10.79 6.28 -33.20
N ASP A 451 10.33 6.14 -31.96
CA ASP A 451 10.63 5.01 -31.09
C ASP A 451 9.53 3.95 -31.26
N LEU A 452 9.86 2.85 -31.93
CA LEU A 452 8.92 1.77 -32.26
C LEU A 452 8.33 1.11 -31.00
N ASP A 453 9.12 0.93 -29.95
CA ASP A 453 8.68 0.26 -28.73
C ASP A 453 7.66 1.14 -27.99
N LEU A 454 7.93 2.44 -27.94
CA LEU A 454 7.04 3.41 -27.30
C LEU A 454 5.74 3.62 -28.10
N LEU A 455 5.82 3.62 -29.42
CA LEU A 455 4.64 3.65 -30.31
C LEU A 455 3.75 2.42 -30.10
N GLU A 456 4.34 1.24 -29.97
CA GLU A 456 3.58 0.02 -29.71
C GLU A 456 2.86 0.10 -28.36
N LYS A 457 3.56 0.58 -27.32
CA LYS A 457 2.99 0.78 -25.99
C LYS A 457 1.83 1.79 -25.98
N ILE A 458 1.95 2.89 -26.74
CA ILE A 458 0.86 3.86 -26.92
C ILE A 458 -0.36 3.18 -27.52
N ARG A 459 -0.18 2.48 -28.65
CA ARG A 459 -1.27 1.79 -29.35
C ARG A 459 -1.92 0.70 -28.51
N TRP A 460 -1.12 -0.06 -27.75
CA TRP A 460 -1.64 -1.04 -26.78
C TRP A 460 -2.48 -0.38 -25.69
N SER A 461 -2.06 0.77 -25.17
CA SER A 461 -2.80 1.51 -24.15
C SER A 461 -4.12 2.05 -24.69
N ILE A 462 -4.15 2.51 -25.94
CA ILE A 462 -5.39 2.89 -26.65
C ILE A 462 -6.33 1.69 -26.74
N LYS A 463 -5.85 0.55 -27.27
CA LYS A 463 -6.63 -0.68 -27.39
C LYS A 463 -7.19 -1.14 -26.04
N LEU A 464 -6.37 -1.14 -24.99
CA LEU A 464 -6.81 -1.50 -23.65
C LEU A 464 -7.92 -0.57 -23.14
N THR A 465 -7.84 0.72 -23.45
CA THR A 465 -8.86 1.71 -23.08
C THR A 465 -10.17 1.44 -23.82
N ILE A 466 -10.11 1.18 -25.12
CA ILE A 466 -11.27 0.82 -25.94
C ILE A 466 -11.94 -0.42 -25.35
N VAL A 467 -11.17 -1.50 -25.17
CA VAL A 467 -11.65 -2.76 -24.59
C VAL A 467 -12.29 -2.53 -23.21
N SER A 468 -11.63 -1.78 -22.32
CA SER A 468 -12.13 -1.51 -20.96
C SER A 468 -13.47 -0.77 -20.96
N MET A 469 -13.71 0.09 -21.95
CA MET A 469 -14.95 0.84 -22.08
C MET A 469 -16.04 0.04 -22.81
N THR A 470 -15.67 -0.76 -23.83
CA THR A 470 -16.63 -1.50 -24.66
C THR A 470 -17.06 -2.84 -24.08
N GLU A 471 -16.15 -3.61 -23.46
CA GLU A 471 -16.46 -4.90 -22.80
C GLU A 471 -17.24 -4.72 -21.49
N TYR A 472 -17.54 -3.47 -21.12
CA TYR A 472 -18.46 -3.16 -20.03
C TYR A 472 -19.92 -3.50 -20.36
N PHE A 473 -20.24 -3.80 -21.64
CA PHE A 473 -21.56 -4.16 -22.14
C PHE A 473 -21.62 -5.56 -22.77
#